data_AF-A0A5Q4BAT2-F1
#
_entry.id   AF-A0A5Q4BAT2-F1
#
_cell.length_a   1.000
_cell.length_b   1.000
_cell.length_c   1.000
_cell.angle_alpha   90.00
_cell.angle_beta   90.00
_cell.angle_gamma   90.00
#
_symmetry.space_group_name_H-M   'P 1'
#
loop_
_entity.id
_entity.type
_entity.pdbx_description
1 polymer ?
#
loop_
_entity_poly.entity_id
_entity_poly.type
_entity_poly.pdbx_seq_one_letter_code
_entity_poly.pdbx_strand_id
1 'polypeptide(L)'
;MIRFLVPRYGSQSTPVITTAAFIALAFVYLLRFNGHITPFTSASFSFRTSRVSGLNLDAINSTAQYFVDYPLGPPYKKVFCELGERTKVLRSWIEALEEKNGDGLRFVGAERQFLDETVERVASSLFPYVQSPPRDIHSQSPLADLRRSFSNAGAHARHPARHPAQQQQRVGGDGDITTDYAHRNAGIVIPTGRGTLRFACHLVASLRRVYWTKLPIQIVYAGDEDLSQGDRDTIAEAAAGGDDGPVEFLDILTVFNDTTLRLAEGGWAIKPFAALGSRFEEVILLDADDEFPDRHAWYHEMIKHPSEELQKSLVWTERYAEEGDSGVVVLDKGRLDVLMGLLHTCWQNSYDVRMSWTYRITYGDKETWWIGLETTGAAYAFSRHYGGMVGWRKPLAAGG
;
A
#
# COMPACT_ATOMS: atom_id res chain seq x y z
N MET A 1 23.94 -26.78 63.96
CA MET A 1 24.57 -27.49 62.83
C MET A 1 23.61 -27.41 61.65
N ILE A 2 23.99 -26.65 60.62
CA ILE A 2 23.15 -26.33 59.45
C ILE A 2 23.07 -27.55 58.52
N ARG A 3 21.88 -27.87 57.99
CA ARG A 3 21.73 -28.47 56.66
C ARG A 3 20.33 -28.18 56.08
N PHE A 4 20.34 -27.59 54.89
CA PHE A 4 19.22 -27.29 54.02
C PHE A 4 18.54 -28.55 53.47
N LEU A 5 17.23 -28.47 53.23
CA LEU A 5 16.53 -29.21 52.17
C LEU A 5 15.31 -28.41 51.70
N VAL A 6 15.36 -28.01 50.43
CA VAL A 6 14.27 -27.39 49.66
C VAL A 6 13.25 -28.46 49.26
N PRO A 7 11.93 -28.18 49.31
CA PRO A 7 10.97 -28.89 48.49
C PRO A 7 10.52 -28.05 47.29
N ARG A 8 10.64 -28.65 46.09
CA ARG A 8 9.97 -28.24 44.86
C ARG A 8 8.46 -28.24 45.07
N TYR A 9 7.76 -27.20 44.62
CA TYR A 9 6.29 -27.22 44.53
C TYR A 9 5.86 -27.33 43.07
N GLY A 10 5.26 -28.47 42.73
CA GLY A 10 4.51 -28.68 41.50
C GLY A 10 3.02 -28.64 41.78
N SER A 11 2.27 -28.13 40.79
CA SER A 11 0.94 -28.61 40.36
C SER A 11 -0.08 -28.94 41.47
N GLN A 12 -0.91 -27.96 41.86
CA GLN A 12 -2.35 -28.15 42.18
C GLN A 12 -3.10 -26.80 42.09
N SER A 13 -3.75 -26.50 40.96
CA SER A 13 -4.78 -25.43 40.91
C SER A 13 -5.77 -25.55 39.74
N THR A 14 -5.83 -26.70 39.05
CA THR A 14 -6.74 -26.89 37.92
C THR A 14 -8.21 -27.13 38.29
N PRO A 15 -8.60 -27.81 39.39
CA PRO A 15 -10.02 -28.14 39.62
C PRO A 15 -10.87 -26.94 40.12
N VAL A 16 -10.27 -25.96 40.80
CA VAL A 16 -11.00 -24.79 41.33
C VAL A 16 -11.36 -23.81 40.22
N ILE A 17 -10.46 -23.61 39.25
CA ILE A 17 -10.68 -22.69 38.13
C ILE A 17 -11.75 -23.23 37.17
N THR A 18 -11.75 -24.54 36.89
CA THR A 18 -12.76 -25.17 36.04
C THR A 18 -14.16 -25.12 36.66
N THR A 19 -14.25 -25.28 37.98
CA THR A 19 -15.54 -25.20 38.70
C THR A 19 -16.10 -23.78 38.70
N ALA A 20 -15.25 -22.76 38.90
CA ALA A 20 -15.66 -21.35 38.81
C ALA A 20 -16.13 -20.95 37.39
N ALA A 21 -15.45 -21.45 36.35
CA ALA A 21 -15.82 -21.20 34.96
C ALA A 21 -17.18 -21.82 34.60
N PHE A 22 -17.46 -23.04 35.08
CA PHE A 22 -18.76 -23.69 34.87
C PHE A 22 -19.90 -22.96 35.58
N ILE A 23 -19.68 -22.47 36.80
CA ILE A 23 -20.70 -21.69 37.53
C ILE A 23 -20.97 -20.37 36.80
N ALA A 24 -19.94 -19.68 36.32
CA ALA A 24 -20.09 -18.44 35.55
C ALA A 24 -20.85 -18.67 34.24
N LEU A 25 -20.51 -19.74 33.50
CA LEU A 25 -21.21 -20.11 32.26
C LEU A 25 -22.66 -20.50 32.49
N ALA A 26 -22.95 -21.26 33.56
CA ALA A 26 -24.31 -21.63 33.94
C ALA A 26 -25.13 -20.40 34.35
N PHE A 27 -24.52 -19.43 35.05
CA PHE A 27 -25.17 -18.19 35.45
C PHE A 27 -25.48 -17.30 34.23
N VAL A 28 -24.53 -17.16 33.29
CA VAL A 28 -24.76 -16.47 32.01
C VAL A 28 -25.86 -17.16 31.19
N TYR A 29 -25.88 -18.49 31.17
CA TYR A 29 -26.93 -19.25 30.48
C TYR A 29 -28.31 -19.07 31.14
N LEU A 30 -28.40 -19.07 32.47
CA LEU A 30 -29.65 -18.82 33.21
C LEU A 30 -30.15 -17.39 33.04
N LEU A 31 -29.27 -16.39 33.07
CA LEU A 31 -29.62 -15.00 32.79
C LEU A 31 -30.09 -14.80 31.34
N ARG A 32 -29.53 -15.58 30.39
CA ARG A 32 -29.98 -15.62 29.00
C ARG A 32 -31.36 -16.28 28.86
N PHE A 33 -31.59 -17.41 29.53
CA PHE A 33 -32.86 -18.14 29.44
C PHE A 33 -34.03 -17.35 30.03
N ASN A 34 -33.78 -16.57 31.09
CA ASN A 34 -34.79 -15.72 31.73
C ASN A 34 -34.92 -14.32 31.10
N GLY A 35 -34.31 -14.07 29.93
CA GLY A 35 -34.49 -12.81 29.18
C GLY A 35 -33.86 -11.57 29.80
N HIS A 36 -32.96 -11.71 30.79
CA HIS A 36 -32.30 -10.59 31.44
C HIS A 36 -31.04 -10.09 30.71
N ILE A 37 -30.57 -10.81 29.68
CA ILE A 37 -29.45 -10.43 28.81
C ILE A 37 -29.94 -10.51 27.36
N THR A 38 -30.00 -9.38 26.67
CA THR A 38 -30.22 -9.33 25.22
C THR A 38 -29.01 -9.88 24.48
N PRO A 39 -29.18 -10.54 23.32
CA PRO A 39 -28.04 -11.02 22.55
C PRO A 39 -27.09 -9.85 22.24
N PHE A 40 -25.78 -10.11 22.32
CA PHE A 40 -24.82 -9.32 21.55
C PHE A 40 -25.17 -9.53 20.07
N THR A 41 -26.10 -8.73 19.57
CA THR A 41 -26.12 -8.37 18.17
C THR A 41 -24.81 -7.64 17.97
N SER A 42 -23.88 -8.30 17.28
CA SER A 42 -22.67 -7.68 16.79
C SER A 42 -23.08 -6.36 16.16
N ALA A 43 -22.72 -5.25 16.78
CA ALA A 43 -22.88 -3.95 16.17
C ALA A 43 -22.13 -4.06 14.85
N SER A 44 -22.88 -4.12 13.75
CA SER A 44 -22.33 -4.00 12.42
C SER A 44 -21.78 -2.59 12.40
N PHE A 45 -20.48 -2.44 12.67
CA PHE A 45 -19.78 -1.17 12.51
C PHE A 45 -19.56 -0.98 11.01
N SER A 46 -20.68 -0.83 10.29
CA SER A 46 -20.71 -0.27 8.96
C SER A 46 -20.53 1.22 9.17
N PHE A 47 -19.38 1.77 8.81
CA PHE A 47 -19.27 3.20 8.53
C PHE A 47 -20.10 3.46 7.28
N ARG A 48 -21.43 3.51 7.47
CA ARG A 48 -22.35 4.05 6.49
C ARG A 48 -21.88 5.49 6.33
N THR A 49 -21.28 5.83 5.19
CA THR A 49 -20.85 7.20 4.84
C THR A 49 -21.99 8.14 5.16
N SER A 50 -21.91 8.80 6.31
CA SER A 50 -23.03 9.54 6.82
C SER A 50 -23.08 10.84 6.04
N ARG A 51 -24.14 11.03 5.24
CA ARG A 51 -24.62 12.36 4.91
C ARG A 51 -25.10 13.00 6.22
N VAL A 52 -24.19 13.52 7.03
CA VAL A 52 -24.51 14.21 8.28
C VAL A 52 -23.70 15.51 8.36
N SER A 53 -24.46 16.58 8.52
CA SER A 53 -24.05 17.95 8.84
C SER A 53 -23.14 18.02 10.07
N GLY A 54 -22.01 18.72 9.92
CA GLY A 54 -21.11 19.13 11.00
C GLY A 54 -20.11 18.05 11.44
N LEU A 55 -18.94 17.99 10.78
CA LEU A 55 -17.77 17.37 11.39
C LEU A 55 -17.43 18.19 12.64
N ASN A 56 -17.52 17.56 13.81
CA ASN A 56 -17.18 18.22 15.07
C ASN A 56 -15.65 18.30 15.18
N LEU A 57 -15.09 19.50 15.01
CA LEU A 57 -13.65 19.75 15.07
C LEU A 57 -13.05 19.32 16.42
N ASP A 58 -13.79 19.42 17.52
CA ASP A 58 -13.34 18.95 18.84
C ASP A 58 -13.25 17.42 18.90
N ALA A 59 -14.17 16.73 18.23
CA ALA A 59 -14.14 15.28 18.12
C ALA A 59 -12.97 14.83 17.24
N ILE A 60 -12.73 15.51 16.11
CA ILE A 60 -11.54 15.28 15.26
C ILE A 60 -10.26 15.48 16.07
N ASN A 61 -10.17 16.60 16.80
CA ASN A 61 -9.00 16.90 17.62
C ASN A 61 -8.76 15.80 18.68
N SER A 62 -9.82 15.36 19.35
CA SER A 62 -9.75 14.33 20.38
C SER A 62 -9.32 12.98 19.81
N THR A 63 -9.87 12.60 18.65
CA THR A 63 -9.46 11.36 17.95
C THR A 63 -8.02 11.45 17.45
N ALA A 64 -7.62 12.59 16.89
CA ALA A 64 -6.26 12.82 16.43
C ALA A 64 -5.26 12.77 17.60
N GLN A 65 -5.60 13.41 18.72
CA GLN A 65 -4.80 13.38 19.93
C GLN A 65 -4.63 11.94 20.45
N TYR A 66 -5.71 11.15 20.49
CA TYR A 66 -5.63 9.74 20.84
C TYR A 66 -4.69 8.95 19.92
N PHE A 67 -4.73 9.16 18.60
CA PHE A 67 -3.83 8.48 17.66
C PHE A 67 -2.36 8.87 17.85
N VAL A 68 -2.08 10.10 18.28
CA VAL A 68 -0.73 10.60 18.55
C VAL A 68 -0.22 10.10 19.91
N ASP A 69 -1.06 10.12 20.94
CA ASP A 69 -0.68 9.72 22.30
C ASP A 69 -0.51 8.20 22.44
N TYR A 70 -1.21 7.43 21.61
CA TYR A 70 -1.15 5.97 21.58
C TYR A 70 -0.70 5.47 20.20
N PRO A 71 0.58 5.68 19.83
CA PRO A 71 1.11 5.22 18.55
C PRO A 71 1.11 3.69 18.49
N LEU A 72 0.91 3.16 17.28
CA LEU A 72 0.91 1.72 17.07
C LEU A 72 2.34 1.19 17.07
N GLY A 73 2.60 0.21 17.95
CA GLY A 73 3.92 -0.35 18.17
C GLY A 73 3.89 -1.86 18.40
N PRO A 74 5.02 -2.47 18.78
CA PRO A 74 5.11 -3.90 19.02
C PRO A 74 4.18 -4.34 20.18
N PRO A 75 3.60 -5.55 20.12
CA PRO A 75 3.80 -6.57 19.09
C PRO A 75 2.98 -6.30 17.82
N TYR A 76 3.68 -6.07 16.70
CA TYR A 76 3.07 -5.57 15.46
C TYR A 76 1.99 -6.50 14.89
N LYS A 77 2.07 -7.80 15.15
CA LYS A 77 1.07 -8.80 14.75
C LYS A 77 -0.38 -8.51 15.17
N LYS A 78 -0.60 -7.62 16.15
CA LYS A 78 -1.93 -7.29 16.67
C LYS A 78 -2.51 -5.98 16.13
N VAL A 79 -1.72 -5.17 15.44
CA VAL A 79 -2.09 -3.78 15.13
C VAL A 79 -2.35 -3.51 13.66
N PHE A 80 -2.29 -4.51 12.77
CA PHE A 80 -2.53 -4.34 11.32
C PHE A 80 -3.94 -3.83 11.06
N CYS A 81 -4.97 -4.51 11.58
CA CYS A 81 -6.35 -4.08 11.42
C CYS A 81 -6.62 -2.73 12.10
N GLU A 82 -6.02 -2.48 13.26
CA GLU A 82 -6.16 -1.20 13.95
C GLU A 82 -5.55 -0.06 13.13
N LEU A 83 -4.36 -0.26 12.55
CA LEU A 83 -3.76 0.71 11.63
C LEU A 83 -4.67 0.94 10.43
N GLY A 84 -5.25 -0.11 9.84
CA GLY A 84 -6.24 -0.01 8.77
C GLY A 84 -7.44 0.86 9.13
N GLU A 85 -8.04 0.64 10.30
CA GLU A 85 -9.16 1.45 10.80
C GLU A 85 -8.76 2.91 11.06
N ARG A 86 -7.60 3.16 11.68
CA ARG A 86 -7.08 4.53 11.88
C ARG A 86 -6.81 5.22 10.54
N THR A 87 -6.36 4.47 9.53
CA THR A 87 -6.13 4.98 8.18
C THR A 87 -7.44 5.31 7.46
N LYS A 88 -8.51 4.53 7.66
CA LYS A 88 -9.87 4.89 7.17
C LYS A 88 -10.38 6.18 7.78
N VAL A 89 -10.12 6.41 9.06
CA VAL A 89 -10.46 7.68 9.72
C VAL A 89 -9.66 8.84 9.10
N LEU A 90 -8.34 8.68 8.94
CA LEU A 90 -7.49 9.67 8.25
C LEU A 90 -8.01 9.99 6.85
N ARG A 91 -8.37 8.95 6.07
CA ARG A 91 -8.96 9.08 4.74
C ARG A 91 -10.20 9.97 4.76
N SER A 92 -11.12 9.72 5.69
CA SER A 92 -12.36 10.50 5.80
C SER A 92 -12.13 11.99 6.04
N TRP A 93 -11.05 12.34 6.76
CA TRP A 93 -10.66 13.73 6.99
C TRP A 93 -10.05 14.38 5.74
N ILE A 94 -9.29 13.63 4.95
CA ILE A 94 -8.79 14.08 3.65
C ILE A 94 -9.96 14.29 2.66
N GLU A 95 -10.91 13.36 2.60
CA GLU A 95 -12.12 13.51 1.77
C GLU A 95 -12.93 14.75 2.19
N ALA A 96 -13.02 15.02 3.50
CA ALA A 96 -13.69 16.21 4.02
C ALA A 96 -12.98 17.52 3.62
N LEU A 97 -11.64 17.53 3.56
CA LEU A 97 -10.86 18.67 3.06
C LEU A 97 -11.10 18.94 1.57
N GLU A 98 -11.43 17.91 0.80
CA GLU A 98 -11.64 17.99 -0.65
C GLU A 98 -13.12 18.15 -1.03
N GLU A 99 -14.02 18.00 -0.05
CA GLU A 99 -15.47 18.14 -0.24
C GLU A 99 -15.83 19.58 -0.65
N LYS A 100 -16.64 19.68 -1.71
CA LYS A 100 -17.17 20.96 -2.20
C LYS A 100 -18.56 21.22 -1.64
N ASN A 101 -18.83 22.47 -1.31
CA ASN A 101 -20.15 22.97 -0.94
C ASN A 101 -20.54 24.12 -1.89
N GLY A 102 -21.36 23.83 -2.89
CA GLY A 102 -21.62 24.74 -4.00
C GLY A 102 -20.36 24.96 -4.86
N ASP A 103 -20.02 26.23 -5.13
CA ASP A 103 -18.86 26.60 -5.95
C ASP A 103 -17.53 26.62 -5.16
N GLY A 104 -17.57 26.42 -3.84
CA GLY A 104 -16.42 26.51 -2.95
C GLY A 104 -16.10 25.20 -2.22
N LEU A 105 -14.97 25.19 -1.52
CA LEU A 105 -14.62 24.12 -0.58
C LEU A 105 -15.50 24.20 0.67
N ARG A 106 -15.86 23.05 1.24
CA ARG A 106 -16.64 22.96 2.48
C ARG A 106 -15.93 23.64 3.65
N PHE A 107 -14.63 23.40 3.80
CA PHE A 107 -13.78 24.04 4.82
C PHE A 107 -12.89 25.11 4.19
N VAL A 108 -12.87 26.28 4.80
CA VAL A 108 -12.08 27.44 4.39
C VAL A 108 -11.44 28.12 5.60
N GLY A 109 -10.39 28.92 5.37
CA GLY A 109 -9.73 29.69 6.44
C GLY A 109 -9.16 28.82 7.55
N ALA A 110 -9.39 29.23 8.81
CA ALA A 110 -8.82 28.59 9.99
C ALA A 110 -9.27 27.14 10.21
N GLU A 111 -10.51 26.80 9.88
CA GLU A 111 -11.02 25.43 10.02
C GLU A 111 -10.31 24.47 9.07
N ARG A 112 -10.08 24.92 7.83
CA ARG A 112 -9.30 24.17 6.85
C ARG A 112 -7.87 23.98 7.32
N GLN A 113 -7.22 25.05 7.76
CA GLN A 113 -5.84 25.01 8.24
C GLN A 113 -5.70 24.02 9.41
N PHE A 114 -6.61 24.08 10.39
CA PHE A 114 -6.63 23.16 11.51
C PHE A 114 -6.76 21.69 11.07
N LEU A 115 -7.63 21.42 10.10
CA LEU A 115 -7.84 20.07 9.59
C LEU A 115 -6.65 19.58 8.76
N ASP A 116 -6.05 20.44 7.93
CA ASP A 116 -4.82 20.17 7.17
C ASP A 116 -3.67 19.79 8.14
N GLU A 117 -3.42 20.60 9.17
CA GLU A 117 -2.40 20.34 10.21
C GLU A 117 -2.68 19.03 10.98
N THR A 118 -3.95 18.76 11.26
CA THR A 118 -4.36 17.53 11.96
C THR A 118 -4.12 16.29 11.11
N VAL A 119 -4.44 16.35 9.81
CA VAL A 119 -4.20 15.26 8.85
C VAL A 119 -2.70 14.96 8.77
N GLU A 120 -1.87 15.97 8.62
CA GLU A 120 -0.40 15.80 8.51
C GLU A 120 0.20 15.21 9.80
N ARG A 121 -0.25 15.70 10.96
CA ARG A 121 0.17 15.18 12.27
C ARG A 121 -0.20 13.71 12.45
N VAL A 122 -1.42 13.32 12.10
CA VAL A 122 -1.89 11.94 12.25
C VAL A 122 -1.25 11.02 11.21
N ALA A 123 -1.15 11.46 9.95
CA ALA A 123 -0.45 10.71 8.91
C ALA A 123 0.99 10.41 9.31
N SER A 124 1.68 11.42 9.86
CA SER A 124 3.01 11.28 10.42
C SER A 124 3.06 10.24 11.54
N SER A 125 2.12 10.28 12.50
CA SER A 125 2.06 9.30 13.60
C SER A 125 1.83 7.87 13.10
N LEU A 126 0.90 7.68 12.16
CA LEU A 126 0.55 6.36 11.62
C LEU A 126 1.63 5.80 10.69
N PHE A 127 2.30 6.69 9.94
CA PHE A 127 3.31 6.33 8.94
C PHE A 127 4.60 7.14 9.16
N PRO A 128 5.42 6.77 10.16
CA PRO A 128 6.62 7.54 10.53
C PRO A 128 7.62 7.75 9.38
N TYR A 129 7.64 6.87 8.39
CA TYR A 129 8.52 6.99 7.22
C TYR A 129 8.11 8.10 6.23
N VAL A 130 6.91 8.66 6.37
CA VAL A 130 6.48 9.86 5.63
C VAL A 130 7.04 11.12 6.29
N GLN A 131 7.40 11.07 7.58
CA GLN A 131 7.95 12.22 8.30
C GLN A 131 9.33 12.61 7.73
N SER A 132 9.59 13.91 7.68
CA SER A 132 10.90 14.50 7.35
C SER A 132 11.51 13.93 6.06
N PRO A 133 10.82 14.06 4.91
CA PRO A 133 11.32 13.54 3.64
C PRO A 133 12.67 14.21 3.30
N PRO A 134 13.68 13.47 2.81
CA PRO A 134 14.99 14.06 2.49
C PRO A 134 14.93 15.20 1.45
N ARG A 135 13.90 15.22 0.58
CA ARG A 135 13.65 16.32 -0.37
C ARG A 135 13.31 17.65 0.31
N ASP A 136 12.65 17.60 1.47
CA ASP A 136 12.33 18.77 2.28
C ASP A 136 12.18 18.36 3.76
N ILE A 137 13.30 18.42 4.49
CA ILE A 137 13.40 18.01 5.89
C ILE A 137 12.54 18.88 6.81
N HIS A 138 12.19 20.10 6.38
CA HIS A 138 11.41 21.06 7.18
C HIS A 138 9.95 21.16 6.75
N SER A 139 9.51 20.33 5.80
CA SER A 139 8.12 20.32 5.35
C SER A 139 7.17 20.12 6.53
N GLN A 140 6.19 21.02 6.62
CA GLN A 140 5.09 20.94 7.58
C GLN A 140 3.91 20.12 7.03
N SER A 141 3.97 19.71 5.76
CA SER A 141 2.92 18.97 5.07
C SER A 141 3.46 17.83 4.20
N PRO A 142 4.24 16.89 4.78
CA PRO A 142 4.93 15.86 4.03
C PRO A 142 3.99 14.91 3.27
N LEU A 143 2.79 14.60 3.81
CA LEU A 143 1.81 13.78 3.09
C LEU A 143 1.26 14.54 1.88
N ALA A 144 0.87 15.81 2.05
CA ALA A 144 0.38 16.64 0.95
C ALA A 144 1.45 16.86 -0.13
N ASP A 145 2.72 17.01 0.26
CA ASP A 145 3.84 17.15 -0.68
C ASP A 145 4.07 15.86 -1.46
N LEU A 146 4.03 14.71 -0.79
CA LEU A 146 4.10 13.40 -1.44
C LEU A 146 2.95 13.25 -2.46
N ARG A 147 1.72 13.58 -2.07
CA ARG A 147 0.55 13.54 -2.96
C ARG A 147 0.73 14.44 -4.18
N ARG A 148 1.17 15.67 -3.94
CA ARG A 148 1.40 16.67 -5.00
C ARG A 148 2.47 16.22 -5.99
N SER A 149 3.47 15.45 -5.54
CA SER A 149 4.59 15.01 -6.39
C SER A 149 4.14 14.17 -7.59
N PHE A 150 3.10 13.33 -7.45
CA PHE A 150 2.59 12.52 -8.55
C PHE A 150 1.36 13.13 -9.24
N SER A 151 0.56 13.95 -8.55
CA SER A 151 -0.56 14.68 -9.17
C SER A 151 -0.08 15.79 -10.12
N ASN A 152 0.99 16.52 -9.79
CA ASN A 152 1.49 17.63 -10.62
C ASN A 152 2.45 17.18 -11.73
N ALA A 153 3.06 16.00 -11.62
CA ALA A 153 3.95 15.47 -12.65
C ALA A 153 3.23 15.23 -13.99
N GLY A 154 1.90 15.03 -13.99
CA GLY A 154 1.08 15.03 -15.22
C GLY A 154 0.96 16.39 -15.92
N ALA A 155 1.13 17.51 -15.21
CA ALA A 155 1.05 18.84 -15.80
C ALA A 155 2.35 19.25 -16.53
N HIS A 156 3.51 18.74 -16.09
CA HIS A 156 4.82 19.05 -16.66
C HIS A 156 5.19 18.19 -17.88
N ALA A 157 4.47 17.10 -18.15
CA ALA A 157 4.58 16.32 -19.39
C ALA A 157 3.84 16.95 -20.59
N ARG A 158 3.35 18.20 -20.46
CA ARG A 158 2.86 18.98 -21.60
C ARG A 158 4.09 19.43 -22.42
N HIS A 159 4.21 18.89 -23.62
CA HIS A 159 5.25 19.12 -24.64
C HIS A 159 6.08 20.42 -24.49
N PRO A 160 7.42 20.37 -24.70
CA PRO A 160 8.20 21.58 -24.96
C PRO A 160 7.63 22.28 -26.20
N ALA A 161 7.50 23.60 -26.12
CA ALA A 161 6.93 24.47 -27.13
C ALA A 161 7.42 24.11 -28.55
N ARG A 162 6.53 23.59 -29.39
CA ARG A 162 6.76 23.57 -30.84
C ARG A 162 6.59 25.00 -31.38
N HIS A 163 7.61 25.48 -32.08
CA HIS A 163 7.57 26.70 -32.87
C HIS A 163 6.38 26.71 -33.86
N PRO A 164 5.85 27.90 -34.21
CA PRO A 164 4.60 28.02 -34.94
C PRO A 164 4.81 27.71 -36.42
N ALA A 165 4.17 26.66 -36.92
CA ALA A 165 4.06 26.39 -38.35
C ALA A 165 2.59 26.25 -38.74
N GLN A 166 2.11 27.33 -39.37
CA GLN A 166 1.07 27.41 -40.40
C GLN A 166 -0.25 26.66 -40.16
N GLN A 167 -1.28 27.45 -39.80
CA GLN A 167 -2.69 27.10 -39.93
C GLN A 167 -3.01 26.72 -41.38
N GLN A 168 -3.40 25.47 -41.60
CA GLN A 168 -4.25 25.09 -42.71
C GLN A 168 -5.57 24.56 -42.17
N GLN A 169 -6.62 25.36 -42.40
CA GLN A 169 -8.01 24.99 -42.20
C GLN A 169 -8.36 23.72 -42.97
N ARG A 170 -8.88 22.71 -42.27
CA ARG A 170 -9.84 21.77 -42.86
C ARG A 170 -11.10 21.76 -42.02
N VAL A 171 -12.21 21.99 -42.71
CA VAL A 171 -13.58 22.04 -42.23
C VAL A 171 -14.22 20.66 -42.42
N GLY A 172 -14.90 20.16 -41.39
CA GLY A 172 -16.11 19.33 -41.53
C GLY A 172 -15.99 17.82 -41.28
N GLY A 173 -16.72 17.36 -40.25
CA GLY A 173 -17.47 16.09 -40.28
C GLY A 173 -16.81 14.85 -39.67
N ASP A 174 -16.98 14.63 -38.37
CA ASP A 174 -17.87 13.60 -37.78
C ASP A 174 -17.65 13.57 -36.26
N GLY A 175 -18.73 13.45 -35.51
CA GLY A 175 -18.70 13.44 -34.04
C GLY A 175 -18.07 12.15 -33.52
N ASP A 176 -16.75 12.13 -33.42
CA ASP A 176 -16.04 11.15 -32.59
C ASP A 176 -16.14 11.62 -31.14
N ILE A 177 -16.78 10.80 -30.30
CA ILE A 177 -16.73 10.96 -28.85
C ILE A 177 -15.31 10.54 -28.46
N THR A 178 -14.35 11.46 -28.65
CA THR A 178 -13.05 11.37 -28.00
C THR A 178 -13.32 11.62 -26.53
N THR A 179 -13.64 10.54 -25.79
CA THR A 179 -13.58 10.54 -24.34
C THR A 179 -12.21 11.10 -23.96
N ASP A 180 -12.27 12.18 -23.20
CA ASP A 180 -11.16 12.98 -22.71
C ASP A 180 -10.31 12.13 -21.75
N TYR A 181 -9.61 11.13 -22.27
CA TYR A 181 -8.43 10.56 -21.63
C TYR A 181 -7.31 11.59 -21.76
N ALA A 182 -7.50 12.75 -21.14
CA ALA A 182 -6.42 13.67 -20.84
C ALA A 182 -5.32 12.82 -20.20
N HIS A 183 -4.20 12.67 -20.91
CA HIS A 183 -3.13 11.73 -20.60
C HIS A 183 -2.79 11.74 -19.11
N ARG A 184 -3.30 10.74 -18.38
CA ARG A 184 -2.97 10.54 -16.97
C ARG A 184 -1.49 10.20 -16.87
N ASN A 185 -0.86 10.64 -15.79
CA ASN A 185 0.57 10.47 -15.56
C ASN A 185 0.90 9.00 -15.25
N ALA A 186 0.93 8.15 -16.28
CA ALA A 186 1.15 6.71 -16.15
C ALA A 186 2.59 6.31 -16.48
N GLY A 187 3.13 5.31 -15.79
CA GLY A 187 4.47 4.78 -16.06
C GLY A 187 4.74 3.40 -15.46
N ILE A 188 5.80 2.77 -15.98
CA ILE A 188 6.30 1.47 -15.50
C ILE A 188 7.40 1.75 -14.48
N VAL A 189 7.33 1.09 -13.32
CA VAL A 189 8.31 1.20 -12.24
C VAL A 189 9.00 -0.14 -12.07
N ILE A 190 10.33 -0.17 -12.12
CA ILE A 190 11.11 -1.41 -11.98
C ILE A 190 12.12 -1.21 -10.85
N PRO A 191 11.88 -1.76 -9.66
CA PRO A 191 12.87 -1.75 -8.59
C PRO A 191 14.01 -2.70 -8.93
N THR A 192 15.26 -2.27 -8.82
CA THR A 192 16.42 -3.13 -9.07
C THR A 192 17.64 -2.66 -8.29
N GLY A 193 18.57 -3.59 -8.08
CA GLY A 193 19.88 -3.33 -7.51
C GLY A 193 20.92 -4.19 -8.22
N ARG A 194 22.17 -4.14 -7.76
CA ARG A 194 23.31 -4.85 -8.39
C ARG A 194 23.05 -6.35 -8.57
N GLY A 195 22.37 -6.99 -7.61
CA GLY A 195 22.05 -8.43 -7.66
C GLY A 195 21.09 -8.80 -8.79
N THR A 196 20.20 -7.89 -9.19
CA THR A 196 19.15 -8.13 -10.20
C THR A 196 19.39 -7.36 -11.51
N LEU A 197 20.48 -6.62 -11.61
CA LEU A 197 20.88 -5.81 -12.78
C LEU A 197 20.68 -6.52 -14.13
N ARG A 198 21.16 -7.77 -14.24
CA ARG A 198 21.05 -8.55 -15.48
C ARG A 198 19.59 -8.71 -15.94
N PHE A 199 18.68 -8.93 -14.99
CA PHE A 199 17.27 -9.16 -15.25
C PHE A 199 16.58 -7.85 -15.60
N ALA A 200 16.92 -6.76 -14.91
CA ALA A 200 16.43 -5.42 -15.24
C ALA A 200 16.83 -5.01 -16.66
N CYS A 201 18.08 -5.24 -17.08
CA CYS A 201 18.52 -4.99 -18.45
C CYS A 201 17.69 -5.77 -19.48
N HIS A 202 17.45 -7.07 -19.23
CA HIS A 202 16.62 -7.91 -20.10
C HIS A 202 15.17 -7.44 -20.16
N LEU A 203 14.57 -7.09 -19.03
CA LEU A 203 13.19 -6.61 -18.95
C LEU A 203 13.03 -5.28 -19.69
N VAL A 204 13.89 -4.30 -19.42
CA VAL A 204 13.89 -2.99 -20.10
C VAL A 204 14.09 -3.15 -21.60
N ALA A 205 15.05 -3.98 -22.03
CA ALA A 205 15.27 -4.25 -23.45
C ALA A 205 14.05 -4.91 -24.10
N SER A 206 13.40 -5.85 -23.42
CA SER A 206 12.18 -6.51 -23.91
C SER A 206 11.04 -5.51 -24.06
N LEU A 207 10.80 -4.69 -23.04
CA LEU A 207 9.77 -3.65 -23.05
C LEU A 207 9.97 -2.66 -24.20
N ARG A 208 11.21 -2.18 -24.42
CA ARG A 208 11.52 -1.17 -25.44
C ARG A 208 11.65 -1.73 -26.85
N ARG A 209 12.28 -2.90 -27.03
CA ARG A 209 12.65 -3.43 -28.35
C ARG A 209 11.69 -4.50 -28.88
N VAL A 210 11.01 -5.23 -28.00
CA VAL A 210 10.09 -6.32 -28.38
C VAL A 210 8.65 -5.85 -28.29
N TYR A 211 8.27 -5.21 -27.19
CA TYR A 211 6.90 -4.74 -26.95
C TYR A 211 6.65 -3.30 -27.37
N TRP A 212 7.71 -2.55 -27.71
CA TRP A 212 7.63 -1.17 -28.21
C TRP A 212 6.80 -0.27 -27.26
N THR A 213 6.95 -0.48 -25.95
CA THR A 213 6.21 0.33 -24.98
C THR A 213 6.65 1.79 -25.07
N LYS A 214 5.66 2.67 -25.09
CA LYS A 214 5.84 4.12 -25.05
C LYS A 214 5.66 4.71 -23.65
N LEU A 215 5.23 3.88 -22.70
CA LEU A 215 5.13 4.32 -21.32
C LEU A 215 6.53 4.65 -20.78
N PRO A 216 6.67 5.74 -20.02
CA PRO A 216 7.92 6.05 -19.35
C PRO A 216 8.26 4.93 -18.36
N ILE A 217 9.54 4.56 -18.30
CA ILE A 217 10.07 3.52 -17.40
C ILE A 217 10.95 4.22 -16.37
N GLN A 218 10.66 4.03 -15.08
CA GLN A 218 11.47 4.54 -13.97
C GLN A 218 12.08 3.36 -13.21
N ILE A 219 13.41 3.29 -13.21
CA ILE A 219 14.19 2.37 -12.41
C ILE A 219 14.34 2.95 -11.02
N VAL A 220 14.02 2.17 -9.99
CA VAL A 220 14.11 2.61 -8.59
C VAL A 220 15.13 1.75 -7.84
N TYR A 221 16.03 2.39 -7.10
CA TYR A 221 17.13 1.76 -6.38
C TYR A 221 17.41 2.51 -5.08
N ALA A 222 18.16 1.91 -4.14
CA ALA A 222 18.45 2.50 -2.83
C ALA A 222 19.92 2.92 -2.68
N GLY A 223 20.28 4.09 -3.21
CA GLY A 223 21.63 4.65 -3.16
C GLY A 223 22.63 4.01 -4.12
N ASP A 224 23.79 4.67 -4.31
CA ASP A 224 24.81 4.24 -5.29
C ASP A 224 25.50 2.92 -4.94
N GLU A 225 25.47 2.50 -3.66
CA GLU A 225 25.97 1.20 -3.21
C GLU A 225 25.05 0.05 -3.65
N ASP A 226 23.75 0.31 -3.80
CA ASP A 226 22.77 -0.66 -4.31
C ASP A 226 22.82 -0.72 -5.85
N LEU A 227 22.91 0.43 -6.53
CA LEU A 227 23.03 0.50 -7.99
C LEU A 227 23.98 1.63 -8.42
N SER A 228 25.20 1.25 -8.83
CA SER A 228 26.24 2.21 -9.18
C SER A 228 25.93 2.99 -10.47
N GLN A 229 26.62 4.11 -10.70
CA GLN A 229 26.47 4.87 -11.96
C GLN A 229 26.73 4.00 -13.20
N GLY A 230 27.76 3.13 -13.19
CA GLY A 230 28.06 2.24 -14.31
C GLY A 230 26.98 1.18 -14.56
N ASP A 231 26.32 0.71 -13.49
CA ASP A 231 25.19 -0.22 -13.62
C ASP A 231 23.96 0.49 -14.21
N ARG A 232 23.72 1.75 -13.83
CA ARG A 232 22.67 2.61 -14.42
C ARG A 232 22.93 2.86 -15.90
N ASP A 233 24.17 3.17 -16.26
CA ASP A 233 24.57 3.35 -17.66
C ASP A 233 24.32 2.07 -18.47
N THR A 234 24.61 0.90 -17.90
CA THR A 234 24.34 -0.41 -18.52
C THR A 234 22.84 -0.64 -18.80
N ILE A 235 21.96 -0.27 -17.87
CA ILE A 235 20.51 -0.36 -18.06
C ILE A 235 20.05 0.63 -19.15
N ALA A 236 20.60 1.85 -19.16
CA ALA A 236 20.29 2.85 -20.18
C ALA A 236 20.72 2.37 -21.58
N GLU A 237 21.90 1.75 -21.71
CA GLU A 237 22.37 1.14 -22.95
C GLU A 237 21.46 -0.02 -23.42
N ALA A 238 20.99 -0.86 -22.49
CA ALA A 238 20.01 -1.90 -22.81
C ALA A 238 18.71 -1.33 -23.39
N ALA A 239 18.32 -0.12 -22.97
CA ALA A 239 17.15 0.59 -23.48
C ALA A 239 17.37 1.33 -24.81
N ALA A 240 18.61 1.69 -25.17
CA ALA A 240 18.97 2.62 -26.24
C ALA A 240 18.63 2.21 -27.70
N GLY A 241 17.79 1.19 -27.89
CA GLY A 241 17.37 0.69 -29.21
C GLY A 241 16.00 1.19 -29.69
N GLY A 242 15.31 2.07 -28.95
CA GLY A 242 13.99 2.61 -29.32
C GLY A 242 13.96 4.14 -29.33
N ASP A 243 13.24 4.74 -30.28
CA ASP A 243 13.13 6.19 -30.49
C ASP A 243 12.32 6.94 -29.39
N ASP A 244 11.72 6.23 -28.43
CA ASP A 244 10.69 6.78 -27.54
C ASP A 244 11.14 6.83 -26.05
N GLY A 245 11.73 7.95 -25.64
CA GLY A 245 11.86 8.42 -24.25
C GLY A 245 12.92 7.74 -23.36
N PRO A 246 13.70 8.49 -22.56
CA PRO A 246 14.76 7.93 -21.72
C PRO A 246 14.20 7.04 -20.60
N VAL A 247 14.99 6.06 -20.18
CA VAL A 247 14.79 5.37 -18.89
C VAL A 247 15.19 6.35 -17.78
N GLU A 248 14.30 6.56 -16.82
CA GLU A 248 14.55 7.43 -15.68
C GLU A 248 15.06 6.63 -14.49
N PHE A 249 15.84 7.27 -13.63
CA PHE A 249 16.43 6.67 -12.44
C PHE A 249 15.98 7.46 -11.21
N LEU A 250 15.45 6.77 -10.20
CA LEU A 250 15.06 7.34 -8.93
C LEU A 250 15.80 6.62 -7.80
N ASP A 251 16.70 7.34 -7.14
CA ASP A 251 17.21 6.93 -5.83
C ASP A 251 16.12 7.15 -4.78
N ILE A 252 15.57 6.06 -4.25
CA ILE A 252 14.46 6.09 -3.30
C ILE A 252 14.85 6.70 -1.96
N LEU A 253 16.14 6.70 -1.63
CA LEU A 253 16.67 7.33 -0.42
C LEU A 253 16.62 8.86 -0.49
N THR A 254 16.40 9.42 -1.68
CA THR A 254 16.08 10.85 -1.82
C THR A 254 14.64 11.16 -1.43
N VAL A 255 13.74 10.15 -1.42
CA VAL A 255 12.30 10.31 -1.16
C VAL A 255 11.96 9.99 0.29
N PHE A 256 12.49 8.88 0.80
CA PHE A 256 12.19 8.40 2.15
C PHE A 256 13.46 8.33 3.00
N ASN A 257 13.32 8.70 4.27
CA ASN A 257 14.42 8.60 5.21
C ASN A 257 14.69 7.14 5.57
N ASP A 258 15.89 6.66 5.24
CA ASP A 258 16.21 5.23 5.38
C ASP A 258 16.53 4.78 6.81
N THR A 259 16.63 5.71 7.76
CA THR A 259 17.01 5.42 9.16
C THR A 259 16.15 4.31 9.77
N THR A 260 14.85 4.33 9.45
CA THR A 260 13.87 3.35 9.97
C THR A 260 13.48 2.31 8.92
N LEU A 261 13.75 2.55 7.63
CA LEU A 261 13.32 1.68 6.54
C LEU A 261 14.38 0.63 6.17
N ARG A 262 15.67 0.97 6.25
CA ARG A 262 16.80 0.11 5.89
C ARG A 262 16.60 -0.59 4.54
N LEU A 263 16.28 0.16 3.49
CA LEU A 263 15.88 -0.34 2.18
C LEU A 263 17.07 -0.96 1.42
N ALA A 264 18.27 -0.41 1.56
CA ALA A 264 19.49 -0.95 0.93
C ALA A 264 19.80 -2.39 1.38
N GLU A 265 19.40 -2.75 2.60
CA GLU A 265 19.53 -4.10 3.16
C GLU A 265 18.19 -4.86 3.16
N GLY A 266 17.14 -4.28 2.58
CA GLY A 266 15.75 -4.72 2.73
C GLY A 266 15.29 -5.77 1.73
N GLY A 267 16.12 -6.11 0.73
CA GLY A 267 15.76 -7.02 -0.35
C GLY A 267 14.47 -6.56 -1.04
N TRP A 268 13.42 -7.37 -0.96
CA TRP A 268 12.12 -7.09 -1.58
C TRP A 268 11.37 -5.88 -1.01
N ALA A 269 11.75 -5.37 0.17
CA ALA A 269 11.02 -4.29 0.83
C ALA A 269 10.97 -3.00 0.00
N ILE A 270 11.92 -2.79 -0.91
CA ILE A 270 12.00 -1.61 -1.77
C ILE A 270 10.78 -1.45 -2.70
N LYS A 271 10.11 -2.54 -3.07
CA LYS A 271 9.03 -2.57 -4.08
C LYS A 271 7.85 -1.65 -3.74
N PRO A 272 7.19 -1.75 -2.56
CA PRO A 272 6.18 -0.78 -2.13
C PRO A 272 6.66 0.68 -2.14
N PHE A 273 7.87 0.93 -1.64
CA PHE A 273 8.41 2.30 -1.60
C PHE A 273 8.71 2.82 -3.00
N ALA A 274 9.14 1.97 -3.92
CA ALA A 274 9.33 2.31 -5.32
C ALA A 274 8.01 2.70 -6.00
N ALA A 275 6.95 1.92 -5.78
CA ALA A 275 5.62 2.30 -6.24
C ALA A 275 5.18 3.64 -5.65
N LEU A 276 5.29 3.82 -4.32
CA LEU A 276 4.86 5.04 -3.61
C LEU A 276 5.65 6.28 -4.04
N GLY A 277 6.98 6.20 -4.04
CA GLY A 277 7.89 7.32 -4.30
C GLY A 277 8.07 7.68 -5.77
N SER A 278 7.64 6.80 -6.69
CA SER A 278 7.67 7.10 -8.13
C SER A 278 6.83 8.30 -8.51
N ARG A 279 7.21 9.01 -9.58
CA ARG A 279 6.50 10.23 -10.01
C ARG A 279 5.16 9.96 -10.69
N PHE A 280 4.83 8.71 -11.02
CA PHE A 280 3.62 8.37 -11.77
C PHE A 280 2.41 8.30 -10.84
N GLU A 281 1.25 8.71 -11.35
CA GLU A 281 -0.05 8.54 -10.71
C GLU A 281 -0.54 7.10 -10.93
N GLU A 282 -0.45 6.60 -12.16
CA GLU A 282 -0.77 5.21 -12.51
C GLU A 282 0.54 4.42 -12.69
N VAL A 283 0.75 3.40 -11.86
CA VAL A 283 2.01 2.63 -11.78
C VAL A 283 1.79 1.20 -12.21
N ILE A 284 2.65 0.69 -13.10
CA ILE A 284 2.85 -0.75 -13.33
C ILE A 284 4.20 -1.13 -12.72
N LEU A 285 4.20 -1.78 -11.56
CA LEU A 285 5.40 -2.27 -10.89
C LEU A 285 5.79 -3.64 -11.45
N LEU A 286 7.07 -3.90 -11.76
CA LEU A 286 7.55 -5.20 -12.24
C LEU A 286 8.74 -5.73 -11.40
N ASP A 287 8.74 -7.02 -11.04
CA ASP A 287 9.81 -7.70 -10.26
C ASP A 287 10.77 -8.57 -11.11
N ALA A 288 11.83 -9.08 -10.48
CA ALA A 288 12.87 -9.91 -11.09
C ALA A 288 13.05 -11.35 -10.53
N ASP A 289 12.35 -11.83 -9.48
CA ASP A 289 12.44 -13.23 -8.97
C ASP A 289 11.33 -13.72 -7.96
N ASP A 290 11.02 -15.04 -7.87
CA ASP A 290 9.95 -15.70 -7.05
C ASP A 290 10.41 -17.01 -6.32
N GLU A 291 9.96 -17.48 -5.12
CA GLU A 291 8.68 -18.10 -4.58
C GLU A 291 8.81 -18.45 -3.04
N PHE A 292 7.79 -19.01 -2.29
CA PHE A 292 7.80 -20.07 -1.17
C PHE A 292 6.61 -20.06 -0.12
N PRO A 293 6.24 -21.17 0.63
CA PRO A 293 4.81 -21.54 0.92
C PRO A 293 4.23 -21.86 2.38
N ASP A 294 4.47 -21.15 3.50
CA ASP A 294 3.99 -21.59 4.87
C ASP A 294 2.81 -20.82 5.59
N ARG A 295 1.96 -20.03 4.92
CA ARG A 295 1.20 -18.90 5.55
C ARG A 295 -0.27 -19.06 6.01
N HIS A 296 -1.00 -20.12 5.62
CA HIS A 296 -2.48 -20.14 5.61
C HIS A 296 -3.21 -20.01 6.96
N ALA A 297 -2.65 -20.49 8.06
CA ALA A 297 -3.36 -20.55 9.34
C ALA A 297 -3.62 -19.15 9.95
N TRP A 298 -2.79 -18.17 9.61
CA TRP A 298 -2.84 -16.83 10.20
C TRP A 298 -3.93 -15.93 9.60
N TYR A 299 -4.24 -16.06 8.30
CA TYR A 299 -5.23 -15.21 7.63
C TYR A 299 -6.63 -15.30 8.22
N HIS A 300 -7.08 -16.51 8.54
CA HIS A 300 -8.38 -16.74 9.19
C HIS A 300 -8.41 -16.28 10.65
N GLU A 301 -7.23 -16.14 11.29
CA GLU A 301 -7.14 -15.58 12.63
C GLU A 301 -7.29 -14.06 12.62
N MET A 302 -6.71 -13.38 11.63
CA MET A 302 -6.68 -11.91 11.56
C MET A 302 -7.94 -11.31 10.92
N ILE A 303 -8.42 -11.88 9.81
CA ILE A 303 -9.48 -11.28 8.99
C ILE A 303 -10.83 -11.85 9.41
N LYS A 304 -11.59 -11.09 10.19
CA LYS A 304 -12.89 -11.54 10.71
C LYS A 304 -14.04 -11.32 9.73
N HIS A 305 -13.89 -10.37 8.81
CA HIS A 305 -14.90 -9.97 7.84
C HIS A 305 -14.23 -9.76 6.47
N PRO A 306 -13.97 -10.82 5.70
CA PRO A 306 -13.33 -10.72 4.39
C PRO A 306 -14.23 -10.00 3.39
N SER A 307 -13.64 -9.14 2.54
CA SER A 307 -14.33 -8.51 1.41
C SER A 307 -14.87 -9.53 0.41
N GLU A 308 -15.77 -9.10 -0.49
CA GLU A 308 -16.30 -9.97 -1.55
C GLU A 308 -15.18 -10.51 -2.48
N GLU A 309 -14.10 -9.76 -2.66
CA GLU A 309 -12.96 -10.21 -3.47
C GLU A 309 -12.08 -11.21 -2.72
N LEU A 310 -11.78 -10.97 -1.43
CA LEU A 310 -11.10 -11.96 -0.62
C LEU A 310 -11.93 -13.25 -0.48
N GLN A 311 -13.26 -13.17 -0.50
CA GLN A 311 -14.12 -14.36 -0.52
C GLN A 311 -14.03 -15.17 -1.83
N LYS A 312 -13.53 -14.59 -2.93
CA LYS A 312 -13.29 -15.28 -4.21
C LYS A 312 -11.86 -15.79 -4.35
N SER A 313 -10.98 -15.32 -3.47
CA SER A 313 -9.55 -15.62 -3.45
C SER A 313 -9.29 -17.09 -3.13
N LEU A 314 -8.44 -17.75 -3.92
CA LEU A 314 -8.04 -19.16 -3.75
C LEU A 314 -7.12 -19.36 -2.53
N VAL A 315 -6.40 -18.34 -2.04
CA VAL A 315 -5.73 -18.39 -0.71
C VAL A 315 -6.74 -18.43 0.44
N TRP A 316 -7.94 -17.87 0.26
CA TRP A 316 -8.99 -17.80 1.28
C TRP A 316 -9.98 -18.97 1.21
N THR A 317 -10.35 -19.41 0.00
CA THR A 317 -11.29 -20.51 -0.21
C THR A 317 -10.61 -21.87 -0.35
N GLU A 318 -9.33 -21.90 -0.72
CA GLU A 318 -8.52 -23.10 -0.90
C GLU A 318 -7.16 -22.99 -0.16
N ARG A 319 -6.21 -23.91 -0.45
CA ARG A 319 -4.86 -23.94 0.16
C ARG A 319 -3.77 -23.52 -0.85
N TYR A 320 -4.02 -22.49 -1.65
CA TYR A 320 -3.10 -22.01 -2.69
C TYR A 320 -1.91 -21.23 -2.10
N ALA A 321 -0.69 -21.48 -2.59
CA ALA A 321 0.51 -20.95 -1.94
C ALA A 321 0.60 -19.42 -1.90
N GLU A 322 0.13 -18.67 -2.90
CA GLU A 322 0.17 -17.19 -3.02
C GLU A 322 -1.08 -16.74 -3.80
N GLU A 323 -1.62 -15.55 -3.52
CA GLU A 323 -2.56 -14.86 -4.45
C GLU A 323 -1.91 -13.70 -5.18
N GLY A 324 -1.00 -13.01 -4.49
CA GLY A 324 -0.27 -11.88 -5.03
C GLY A 324 1.00 -12.34 -5.72
N ASP A 325 0.98 -12.43 -7.04
CA ASP A 325 2.20 -12.30 -7.81
C ASP A 325 2.61 -10.82 -7.79
N SER A 326 3.49 -10.42 -6.86
CA SER A 326 4.03 -9.04 -6.86
C SER A 326 5.05 -8.80 -7.98
N GLY A 327 5.24 -9.79 -8.87
CA GLY A 327 5.92 -9.66 -10.15
C GLY A 327 5.28 -8.65 -11.07
N VAL A 328 3.97 -8.39 -10.95
CA VAL A 328 3.28 -7.28 -11.60
C VAL A 328 2.22 -6.67 -10.68
N VAL A 329 2.34 -5.39 -10.34
CA VAL A 329 1.31 -4.66 -9.56
C VAL A 329 0.84 -3.42 -10.32
N VAL A 330 -0.48 -3.26 -10.49
CA VAL A 330 -1.07 -2.09 -11.17
C VAL A 330 -1.87 -1.27 -10.17
N LEU A 331 -1.54 0.03 -10.03
CA LEU A 331 -2.08 0.92 -9.00
C LEU A 331 -2.39 2.29 -9.62
N ASP A 332 -3.47 2.94 -9.16
CA ASP A 332 -3.72 4.37 -9.38
C ASP A 332 -3.60 5.10 -8.04
N LYS A 333 -2.44 5.73 -7.80
CA LYS A 333 -2.13 6.48 -6.57
C LYS A 333 -2.90 7.79 -6.46
N GLY A 334 -3.49 8.29 -7.55
CA GLY A 334 -4.38 9.45 -7.55
C GLY A 334 -5.68 9.17 -6.80
N ARG A 335 -6.10 7.90 -6.80
CA ARG A 335 -7.21 7.44 -5.98
C ARG A 335 -6.81 7.36 -4.50
N LEU A 336 -7.50 8.16 -3.68
CA LEU A 336 -7.18 8.27 -2.26
C LEU A 336 -7.29 6.93 -1.52
N ASP A 337 -8.26 6.08 -1.86
CA ASP A 337 -8.41 4.75 -1.27
C ASP A 337 -7.19 3.86 -1.53
N VAL A 338 -6.73 3.83 -2.79
CA VAL A 338 -5.53 3.09 -3.20
C VAL A 338 -4.29 3.65 -2.51
N LEU A 339 -4.16 4.98 -2.41
CA LEU A 339 -3.03 5.61 -1.71
C LEU A 339 -2.98 5.20 -0.22
N MET A 340 -4.13 5.20 0.47
CA MET A 340 -4.21 4.78 1.87
C MET A 340 -3.79 3.32 2.05
N GLY A 341 -4.24 2.44 1.14
CA GLY A 341 -3.80 1.05 1.12
C GLY A 341 -2.31 0.91 0.87
N LEU A 342 -1.75 1.70 -0.06
CA LEU A 342 -0.33 1.70 -0.37
C LEU A 342 0.53 2.19 0.80
N LEU A 343 0.09 3.19 1.57
CA LEU A 343 0.76 3.60 2.82
C LEU A 343 0.74 2.45 3.84
N HIS A 344 -0.38 1.75 3.98
CA HIS A 344 -0.41 0.58 4.85
C HIS A 344 0.51 -0.55 4.34
N THR A 345 0.56 -0.80 3.04
CA THR A 345 1.52 -1.73 2.41
C THR A 345 2.96 -1.33 2.72
N CYS A 346 3.34 -0.05 2.58
CA CYS A 346 4.68 0.43 2.91
C CYS A 346 5.00 0.27 4.40
N TRP A 347 4.04 0.53 5.29
CA TRP A 347 4.21 0.32 6.73
C TRP A 347 4.55 -1.14 7.07
N GLN A 348 3.85 -2.10 6.45
CA GLN A 348 4.12 -3.53 6.64
C GLN A 348 5.54 -3.94 6.23
N ASN A 349 6.13 -3.20 5.27
CA ASN A 349 7.47 -3.41 4.74
C ASN A 349 8.53 -2.51 5.39
N SER A 350 8.19 -1.71 6.40
CA SER A 350 9.19 -1.02 7.24
C SER A 350 10.02 -2.03 8.04
N TYR A 351 11.27 -1.71 8.37
CA TYR A 351 12.23 -2.68 8.91
C TYR A 351 11.72 -3.39 10.17
N ASP A 352 11.26 -2.62 11.16
CA ASP A 352 10.80 -3.16 12.43
C ASP A 352 9.58 -4.06 12.26
N VAL A 353 8.64 -3.69 11.38
CA VAL A 353 7.41 -4.45 11.13
C VAL A 353 7.73 -5.73 10.35
N ARG A 354 8.54 -5.63 9.27
CA ARG A 354 8.87 -6.78 8.42
C ARG A 354 9.72 -7.81 9.14
N MET A 355 10.72 -7.39 9.91
CA MET A 355 11.63 -8.30 10.61
C MET A 355 10.99 -8.94 11.85
N SER A 356 10.07 -8.23 12.50
CA SER A 356 9.39 -8.75 13.69
C SER A 356 8.22 -9.67 13.35
N TRP A 357 7.52 -9.41 12.25
CA TRP A 357 6.33 -10.16 11.89
C TRP A 357 6.21 -10.43 10.39
N THR A 358 6.03 -9.41 9.54
CA THR A 358 5.57 -9.59 8.16
C THR A 358 6.39 -10.64 7.40
N TYR A 359 7.72 -10.48 7.30
CA TYR A 359 8.55 -11.42 6.54
C TYR A 359 8.77 -12.76 7.24
N ARG A 360 8.45 -12.87 8.54
CA ARG A 360 8.47 -14.16 9.23
C ARG A 360 7.31 -15.07 8.81
N ILE A 361 6.23 -14.48 8.31
CA ILE A 361 5.00 -15.21 7.96
C ILE A 361 4.71 -15.16 6.46
N THR A 362 5.04 -14.07 5.77
CA THR A 362 4.77 -13.89 4.34
C THR A 362 6.00 -14.15 3.47
N TYR A 363 7.19 -14.26 4.08
CA TYR A 363 8.46 -14.50 3.37
C TYR A 363 8.76 -13.51 2.23
N GLY A 364 8.24 -12.28 2.34
CA GLY A 364 8.42 -11.24 1.33
C GLY A 364 7.28 -10.23 1.32
N ASP A 365 7.30 -9.36 0.31
CA ASP A 365 6.36 -8.24 0.17
C ASP A 365 5.00 -8.66 -0.42
N LYS A 366 4.91 -9.82 -1.09
CA LYS A 366 3.76 -10.23 -1.92
C LYS A 366 2.40 -10.04 -1.28
N GLU A 367 2.25 -10.54 -0.06
CA GLU A 367 0.98 -10.52 0.66
C GLU A 367 0.65 -9.12 1.22
N THR A 368 1.66 -8.27 1.40
CA THR A 368 1.48 -6.94 2.00
C THR A 368 0.65 -6.01 1.12
N TRP A 369 0.64 -6.25 -0.20
CA TRP A 369 -0.12 -5.47 -1.17
C TRP A 369 -1.62 -5.58 -0.93
N TRP A 370 -2.16 -6.79 -0.99
CA TRP A 370 -3.60 -6.99 -0.78
C TRP A 370 -4.00 -6.81 0.68
N ILE A 371 -3.15 -7.15 1.66
CA ILE A 371 -3.44 -6.89 3.08
C ILE A 371 -3.61 -5.40 3.32
N GLY A 372 -2.74 -4.55 2.77
CA GLY A 372 -2.84 -3.10 2.93
C GLY A 372 -4.12 -2.53 2.31
N LEU A 373 -4.48 -3.00 1.12
CA LEU A 373 -5.71 -2.60 0.44
C LEU A 373 -6.96 -3.08 1.21
N GLU A 374 -6.97 -4.34 1.66
CA GLU A 374 -8.07 -4.94 2.43
C GLU A 374 -8.30 -4.22 3.77
N THR A 375 -7.24 -4.04 4.58
CA THR A 375 -7.39 -3.44 5.93
C THR A 375 -7.83 -1.99 5.87
N THR A 376 -7.50 -1.27 4.80
CA THR A 376 -7.90 0.13 4.56
C THR A 376 -9.21 0.26 3.78
N GLY A 377 -9.78 -0.84 3.30
CA GLY A 377 -11.03 -0.87 2.55
C GLY A 377 -10.92 -0.34 1.12
N ALA A 378 -9.73 -0.38 0.52
CA ALA A 378 -9.52 -0.09 -0.89
C ALA A 378 -9.93 -1.29 -1.74
N ALA A 379 -10.50 -1.04 -2.91
CA ALA A 379 -10.83 -2.11 -3.86
C ALA A 379 -9.56 -2.62 -4.56
N TYR A 380 -9.44 -3.94 -4.71
CA TYR A 380 -8.37 -4.61 -5.43
C TYR A 380 -8.90 -5.84 -6.16
N ALA A 381 -8.11 -6.37 -7.08
CA ALA A 381 -8.40 -7.62 -7.77
C ALA A 381 -7.08 -8.34 -8.08
N PHE A 382 -7.12 -9.67 -8.05
CA PHE A 382 -6.01 -10.49 -8.50
C PHE A 382 -6.11 -10.76 -10.00
N SER A 383 -4.97 -10.84 -10.68
CA SER A 383 -4.94 -11.33 -12.05
C SER A 383 -5.43 -12.78 -12.09
N ARG A 384 -6.28 -13.12 -13.07
CA ARG A 384 -6.75 -14.50 -13.26
C ARG A 384 -5.64 -15.48 -13.68
N HIS A 385 -4.49 -14.95 -14.10
CA HIS A 385 -3.31 -15.69 -14.53
C HIS A 385 -2.06 -15.08 -13.89
N TYR A 386 -1.09 -15.90 -13.47
CA TYR A 386 0.18 -15.43 -12.92
C TYR A 386 0.84 -14.40 -13.84
N GLY A 387 1.23 -13.25 -13.28
CA GLY A 387 1.79 -12.10 -13.99
C GLY A 387 3.15 -12.39 -14.63
N GLY A 388 3.89 -13.37 -14.10
CA GLY A 388 5.15 -13.87 -14.67
C GLY A 388 5.05 -14.63 -16.01
N MET A 389 3.84 -14.90 -16.52
CA MET A 389 3.67 -15.68 -17.76
C MET A 389 3.68 -14.78 -19.01
N VAL A 390 4.87 -14.43 -19.48
CA VAL A 390 5.04 -13.80 -20.81
C VAL A 390 5.07 -14.88 -21.90
N GLY A 391 3.91 -15.07 -22.57
CA GLY A 391 3.78 -15.88 -23.78
C GLY A 391 3.54 -17.37 -23.52
N TRP A 392 2.32 -17.85 -23.82
CA TRP A 392 2.05 -19.29 -23.92
C TRP A 392 2.09 -19.72 -25.38
N ARG A 393 2.91 -20.72 -25.71
CA ARG A 393 2.86 -21.34 -27.04
C ARG A 393 1.51 -22.03 -27.15
N LYS A 394 0.63 -21.56 -28.03
CA LYS A 394 -0.61 -22.29 -28.36
C LYS A 394 -0.22 -23.73 -28.69
N PRO A 395 -0.86 -24.75 -28.07
CA PRO A 395 -0.68 -26.12 -28.52
C PRO A 395 -0.96 -26.13 -30.02
N LEU A 396 -0.04 -26.68 -30.81
CA LEU A 396 -0.32 -26.95 -32.21
C LEU A 396 -1.60 -27.78 -32.21
N ALA A 397 -2.62 -27.30 -32.92
CA ALA A 397 -3.80 -28.10 -33.17
C ALA A 397 -3.30 -29.44 -33.71
N ALA A 398 -3.66 -30.53 -33.02
CA ALA A 398 -3.37 -31.87 -33.51
C ALA A 398 -3.93 -31.92 -34.93
N GLY A 399 -3.04 -32.02 -35.92
CA GLY A 399 -3.42 -32.15 -37.32
C GLY A 399 -4.36 -33.34 -37.45
N GLY A 400 -5.52 -33.09 -38.05
CA GLY A 400 -6.44 -34.13 -38.49
C GLY A 400 -5.91 -34.90 -39.68
#